data_AF-A0A944FKF1-F1
#
_entry.id   AF-A0A944FKF1-F1
#
_cell.length_a   1.000
_cell.length_b   1.000
_cell.length_c   1.000
_cell.angle_alpha   90.00
_cell.angle_beta   90.00
_cell.angle_gamma   90.00
#
_symmetry.space_group_name_H-M   'P 1'
#
loop_
_entity.id
_entity.type
_entity.pdbx_description
1 polymer ?
#
loop_
_entity_poly.entity_id
_entity_poly.type
_entity_poly.pdbx_seq_one_letter_code
_entity_poly.pdbx_strand_id
1 'polypeptide(L)'
;MGKPTSIKTSEDVRDRLRVLAEERNTTITELLEELASRELTGAEREQRAVEAARELGIEYTEQVQRAGQDAWARIRAHQGGAAA
;
A
#
# COMPACT_ATOMS: atom_id res chain seq x y z
N MET A 1 11.30 -11.10 14.38
CA MET A 1 10.15 -11.88 13.89
C MET A 1 9.14 -12.02 15.03
N GLY A 2 7.91 -11.57 14.82
CA GLY A 2 6.82 -11.73 15.79
C GLY A 2 6.43 -13.20 15.95
N LYS A 3 5.56 -13.50 16.92
CA LYS A 3 5.02 -14.85 17.09
C LYS A 3 4.09 -15.17 15.92
N PRO A 4 4.13 -16.39 15.33
CA PRO A 4 3.19 -16.79 14.29
C PRO A 4 1.75 -16.68 14.79
N THR A 5 0.87 -16.12 13.96
CA THR A 5 -0.58 -15.99 14.22
C THR A 5 -1.38 -16.63 13.09
N SER A 6 -2.61 -17.04 13.38
CA SER A 6 -3.51 -17.63 12.38
C SER A 6 -4.52 -16.60 11.87
N ILE A 7 -4.65 -16.51 10.55
CA ILE A 7 -5.67 -15.68 9.87
C ILE A 7 -6.67 -16.63 9.22
N LYS A 8 -7.97 -16.45 9.51
CA LYS A 8 -9.03 -17.23 8.89
C LYS A 8 -9.35 -16.66 7.50
N THR A 9 -9.48 -17.54 6.52
CA THR A 9 -9.87 -17.22 5.13
C THR A 9 -10.65 -18.38 4.51
N SER A 10 -11.25 -18.19 3.34
CA SER A 10 -11.91 -19.28 2.61
C SER A 10 -10.90 -20.24 1.99
N GLU A 11 -11.33 -21.48 1.73
CA GLU A 11 -10.49 -22.50 1.09
C GLU A 11 -10.03 -22.04 -0.30
N ASP A 12 -10.94 -21.47 -1.09
CA ASP A 12 -10.62 -20.91 -2.42
C ASP A 12 -9.50 -19.87 -2.37
N VAL A 13 -9.51 -18.98 -1.37
CA VAL A 13 -8.48 -17.95 -1.22
C VAL A 13 -7.16 -18.58 -0.78
N ARG A 14 -7.19 -19.52 0.18
CA ARG A 14 -6.00 -20.26 0.61
C ARG A 14 -5.34 -21.00 -0.56
N ASP A 15 -6.13 -21.65 -1.40
CA ASP A 15 -5.61 -22.45 -2.51
C ASP A 15 -5.05 -21.57 -3.62
N ARG A 16 -5.68 -20.42 -3.91
CA ARG A 16 -5.09 -19.38 -4.77
C ARG A 16 -3.77 -18.82 -4.22
N LEU A 17 -3.70 -18.56 -2.92
CA LEU A 17 -2.47 -18.09 -2.27
C LEU A 17 -1.35 -19.14 -2.37
N ARG A 18 -1.69 -20.43 -2.27
CA ARG A 18 -0.72 -21.53 -2.45
C ARG A 18 -0.10 -21.49 -3.84
N VAL A 19 -0.93 -21.43 -4.89
CA VAL A 19 -0.46 -21.36 -6.28
C VAL A 19 0.44 -20.14 -6.50
N LEU A 20 0.04 -18.97 -6.03
CA LEU A 20 0.84 -17.74 -6.17
C LEU A 20 2.19 -17.82 -5.44
N ALA A 21 2.23 -18.45 -4.26
CA ALA A 21 3.46 -18.63 -3.51
C ALA A 21 4.41 -19.60 -4.24
N GLU A 22 3.88 -20.68 -4.82
CA GLU A 22 4.63 -21.64 -5.64
C GLU A 22 5.22 -20.98 -6.89
N GLU A 23 4.42 -20.18 -7.63
CA GLU A 23 4.89 -19.44 -8.81
C GLU A 23 6.04 -18.47 -8.49
N ARG A 24 6.06 -17.91 -7.27
CA ARG A 24 7.09 -16.99 -6.78
C ARG A 24 8.21 -17.67 -6.02
N ASN A 25 8.20 -18.99 -5.94
CA ASN A 25 9.18 -19.79 -5.19
C ASN A 25 9.36 -19.31 -3.74
N THR A 26 8.23 -19.01 -3.07
CA THR A 26 8.14 -18.48 -1.70
C THR A 26 7.07 -19.22 -0.91
N THR A 27 6.91 -18.91 0.37
CA THR A 27 5.83 -19.44 1.21
C THR A 27 4.62 -18.51 1.24
N ILE A 28 3.43 -19.04 1.60
CA ILE A 28 2.24 -18.20 1.79
C ILE A 28 2.50 -17.10 2.84
N THR A 29 3.25 -17.40 3.89
CA THR A 29 3.60 -16.43 4.93
C THR A 29 4.43 -15.28 4.36
N GLU A 30 5.52 -15.59 3.64
CA GLU A 30 6.39 -14.59 3.01
C GLU A 30 5.64 -13.78 1.94
N LEU A 31 4.78 -14.43 1.16
CA LEU A 31 3.91 -13.75 0.19
C LEU A 31 2.96 -12.76 0.90
N LEU A 32 2.35 -13.15 2.02
CA LEU A 32 1.48 -12.27 2.79
C LEU A 32 2.27 -11.11 3.42
N GLU A 33 3.47 -11.35 3.93
CA GLU A 33 4.35 -10.30 4.45
C GLU A 33 4.76 -9.31 3.34
N GLU A 34 5.07 -9.81 2.16
CA GLU A 34 5.37 -8.99 0.99
C GLU A 34 4.15 -8.15 0.57
N LEU A 35 2.98 -8.77 0.43
CA LEU A 35 1.76 -8.06 0.05
C LEU A 35 1.36 -7.02 1.08
N ALA A 36 1.49 -7.33 2.38
CA ALA A 36 1.18 -6.40 3.45
C ALA A 36 2.18 -5.24 3.54
N SER A 37 3.46 -5.48 3.26
CA SER A 37 4.49 -4.43 3.32
C SER A 37 4.51 -3.50 2.11
N ARG A 38 3.98 -3.93 0.96
CA ARG A 38 3.87 -3.10 -0.24
C ARG A 38 2.85 -1.97 -0.10
N GLU A 39 1.73 -2.22 0.57
CA GLU A 39 0.67 -1.24 0.73
C GLU A 39 0.75 -0.56 2.09
N LEU A 40 1.07 0.72 2.09
CA LEU A 40 0.99 1.53 3.30
C LEU A 40 -0.47 1.62 3.76
N THR A 41 -0.69 1.39 5.04
CA THR A 41 -1.94 1.72 5.72
C THR A 41 -2.21 3.22 5.68
N GLY A 42 -3.45 3.63 5.94
CA GLY A 42 -3.81 5.06 5.99
C GLY A 42 -2.96 5.85 6.99
N ALA A 43 -2.73 5.27 8.18
CA ALA A 43 -1.89 5.87 9.22
C ALA A 43 -0.42 6.00 8.80
N GLU A 44 0.15 4.98 8.14
CA GLU A 44 1.53 5.06 7.65
C GLU A 44 1.69 6.08 6.52
N ARG A 45 0.68 6.21 5.65
CA ARG A 45 0.68 7.27 4.61
C ARG A 45 0.64 8.65 5.22
N GLU A 46 -0.19 8.85 6.24
CA GLU A 46 -0.28 10.11 6.97
C GLU A 46 1.02 10.44 7.69
N GLN A 47 1.60 9.47 8.40
CA GLN A 47 2.91 9.64 9.06
C GLN A 47 3.99 10.07 8.06
N ARG A 48 4.07 9.39 6.91
CA ARG A 48 5.02 9.76 5.85
C ARG A 48 4.73 11.15 5.26
N ALA A 49 3.47 11.56 5.16
CA ALA A 49 3.09 12.88 4.68
C ALA A 49 3.52 13.98 5.67
N VAL A 50 3.35 13.75 6.97
CA VAL A 50 3.82 14.64 8.04
C VAL A 50 5.35 14.75 8.03
N GLU A 51 6.06 13.63 7.88
CA GLU A 51 7.51 13.59 7.79
C GLU A 51 8.01 14.37 6.56
N ALA A 52 7.43 14.14 5.39
CA ALA A 52 7.78 14.86 4.17
C ALA A 52 7.51 16.37 4.28
N ALA A 53 6.39 16.76 4.87
CA ALA A 53 6.08 18.18 5.10
C ALA A 53 7.14 18.81 6.03
N ARG A 54 7.52 18.12 7.10
CA ARG A 54 8.59 18.55 8.02
C ARG A 54 9.94 18.69 7.30
N GLU A 55 10.31 17.74 6.45
CA GLU A 55 11.55 17.81 5.65
C GLU A 55 11.56 19.00 4.69
N LEU A 56 10.40 19.33 4.12
CA LEU A 56 10.23 20.50 3.24
C LEU A 56 10.06 21.82 4.01
N GLY A 57 10.04 21.80 5.35
CA GLY A 57 9.80 22.98 6.19
C GLY A 57 8.37 23.54 6.09
N ILE A 58 7.41 22.70 5.69
CA ILE A 58 6.00 23.05 5.52
C ILE A 58 5.19 22.43 6.67
N GLU A 59 4.22 23.17 7.18
CA GLU A 59 3.26 22.61 8.13
C GLU A 59 2.26 21.70 7.39
N TYR A 60 2.13 20.46 7.85
CA TYR A 60 1.15 19.53 7.28
C TYR A 60 -0.27 19.88 7.76
N THR A 61 -0.95 20.73 7.00
CA THR A 61 -2.33 21.16 7.26
C THR A 61 -3.32 20.43 6.35
N GLU A 62 -4.61 20.46 6.71
CA GLU A 62 -5.68 19.93 5.84
C GLU A 62 -5.66 20.56 4.44
N GLN A 63 -5.27 21.83 4.32
CA GLN A 63 -5.18 22.51 3.03
C GLN A 63 -4.06 21.90 2.16
N VAL A 64 -2.89 21.62 2.74
CA VAL A 64 -1.78 20.97 2.06
C VAL A 64 -2.16 19.55 1.64
N GLN A 65 -2.85 18.81 2.52
CA GLN A 65 -3.35 17.48 2.22
C GLN A 65 -4.32 17.49 1.01
N ARG A 66 -5.32 18.37 1.02
CA ARG A 66 -6.30 18.49 -0.09
C ARG A 66 -5.61 18.88 -1.40
N ALA A 67 -4.72 19.87 -1.37
CA ALA A 67 -3.96 20.28 -2.54
C ALA A 67 -3.12 19.12 -3.13
N GLY A 68 -2.50 18.30 -2.28
CA GLY A 68 -1.78 17.11 -2.70
C GLY A 68 -2.69 16.05 -3.33
N GLN A 69 -3.86 15.79 -2.74
CA GLN A 69 -4.84 14.85 -3.29
C GLN A 69 -5.36 15.29 -4.67
N ASP A 70 -5.67 16.58 -4.83
CA ASP A 70 -6.10 17.17 -6.09
C ASP A 70 -5.02 17.06 -7.17
N ALA A 71 -3.76 17.33 -6.81
CA ALA A 71 -2.62 17.20 -7.73
C ALA A 71 -2.48 15.75 -8.22
N TRP A 72 -2.54 14.77 -7.31
CA TRP A 72 -2.49 13.36 -7.66
C TRP A 72 -3.69 12.90 -8.49
N ALA A 73 -4.89 13.43 -8.25
CA ALA A 73 -6.06 13.14 -9.05
C ALA A 73 -5.87 13.60 -10.50
N ARG A 74 -5.30 14.79 -10.72
CA ARG A 74 -4.96 15.29 -12.06
C ARG A 74 -3.91 14.42 -12.75
N ILE A 75 -2.86 14.01 -12.05
CA ILE A 75 -1.83 13.11 -12.59
C ILE A 75 -2.45 11.79 -13.06
N ARG A 76 -3.28 11.16 -12.22
CA ARG A 76 -3.98 9.91 -12.58
C ARG A 76 -4.91 10.09 -13.78
N ALA A 77 -5.65 11.18 -13.83
CA ALA A 77 -6.54 11.49 -14.95
C ALA A 77 -5.76 11.60 -16.29
N HIS A 78 -4.58 12.20 -16.26
CA HIS A 78 -3.72 12.27 -17.45
C HIS A 78 -3.08 10.92 -17.82
N GLN A 79 -2.69 10.11 -16.84
CA GLN A 79 -2.13 8.77 -17.10
C GLN A 79 -3.18 7.78 -17.66
N GLY A 80 -4.44 7.89 -17.24
CA GLY A 80 -5.54 7.10 -17.77
C GLY A 80 -5.94 7.45 -19.21
N GLY A 81 -5.59 8.64 -19.70
CA GLY A 81 -5.83 9.07 -21.08
C GLY A 81 -4.75 8.66 -22.09
N ALA A 82 -3.57 8.21 -21.63
CA ALA A 82 -2.48 7.77 -22.50
C ALA A 82 -2.59 6.29 -22.93
N ALA A 83 -3.64 5.59 -22.51
CA ALA A 83 -3.90 4.18 -22.81
C ALA A 83 -5.22 3.96 -23.60
N ALA A 84 -5.61 4.92 -24.44
CA ALA A 84 -6.77 4.82 -25.35
C ALA A 84 -6.35 5.04 -26.81
#